data_AF-A0A659UK07-F1
#
_entry.id   AF-A0A659UK07-F1
#
_cell.length_a   1.000
_cell.length_b   1.000
_cell.length_c   1.000
_cell.angle_alpha   90.00
_cell.angle_beta   90.00
_cell.angle_gamma   90.00
#
_symmetry.space_group_name_H-M   'P 1'
#
loop_
_entity.id
_entity.type
_entity.pdbx_description
1 polymer ?
#
loop_
_entity_poly.entity_id
_entity_poly.type
_entity_poly.pdbx_seq_one_letter_code
_entity_poly.pdbx_strand_id
1 'polypeptide(L)'
;GELSDDHTGTVPVVAHAIRWFAMEGAAAKEVCCLYATAPFVRASDLRQGLDMLRSTEADFAFSVTSYAFPIQRALRITGGQRVAMFQPEHLGTRSQDLEEAWHDAGQFY
;
A
#
# COMPACT_ATOMS: atom_id res chain seq x y z
N GLY A 1 13.56 -25.26 3.06
CA GLY A 1 12.13 -25.46 2.78
C GLY A 1 11.39 -24.90 3.96
N GLU A 2 10.66 -23.81 3.75
CA GLU A 2 9.69 -23.17 4.66
C GLU A 2 9.36 -21.81 4.02
N LEU A 3 8.48 -21.80 3.01
CA LEU A 3 7.96 -20.59 2.37
C LEU A 3 6.46 -20.75 2.06
N SER A 4 5.75 -21.50 2.91
CA SER A 4 4.32 -21.77 2.72
C SER A 4 3.55 -21.49 4.01
N ASP A 5 3.74 -20.29 4.55
CA ASP A 5 2.81 -19.74 5.54
C ASP A 5 2.21 -18.44 4.98
N ASP A 6 0.88 -18.43 4.84
CA ASP A 6 0.00 -17.36 4.36
C ASP A 6 0.07 -16.05 5.20
N HIS A 7 1.03 -15.94 6.12
CA HIS A 7 1.35 -14.76 6.92
C HIS A 7 2.68 -14.09 6.55
N THR A 8 3.39 -14.64 5.56
CA THR A 8 4.64 -14.05 5.07
C THR A 8 4.25 -12.88 4.16
N GLY A 9 4.30 -11.65 4.70
CA GLY A 9 4.02 -10.45 3.91
C GLY A 9 4.79 -10.46 2.59
N THR A 10 4.28 -9.76 1.58
CA THR A 10 4.88 -9.69 0.24
C THR A 10 6.34 -9.23 0.29
N VAL A 11 6.71 -8.47 1.33
CA VAL A 11 8.03 -7.91 1.57
C VAL A 11 9.13 -8.98 1.67
N PRO A 12 9.04 -10.02 2.53
CA PRO A 12 10.02 -11.12 2.56
C PRO A 12 10.26 -11.83 1.22
N VAL A 13 9.20 -12.06 0.44
CA VAL A 13 9.29 -12.76 -0.86
C VAL A 13 10.01 -11.88 -1.89
N VAL A 14 9.63 -10.60 -1.97
CA VAL A 14 10.31 -9.62 -2.83
C VAL A 14 11.77 -9.46 -2.42
N ALA A 15 12.05 -9.32 -1.12
CA ALA A 15 13.42 -9.20 -0.62
C ALA A 15 14.27 -10.44 -0.90
N HIS A 16 13.68 -11.64 -0.85
CA HIS A 16 14.36 -12.88 -1.25
C HIS A 16 14.72 -12.87 -2.74
N ALA A 17 13.77 -12.50 -3.61
CA ALA A 17 14.01 -12.42 -5.05
C ALA A 17 15.11 -11.41 -5.40
N ILE A 18 15.11 -10.23 -4.76
CA ILE A 18 16.15 -9.21 -4.94
C ILE A 18 17.53 -9.75 -4.56
N ARG A 19 17.65 -10.40 -3.39
CA ARG A 19 18.91 -11.00 -2.94
C ARG A 19 19.40 -12.08 -3.88
N TRP A 20 18.50 -12.93 -4.38
CA TRP A 20 18.83 -13.98 -5.34
C TRP A 20 19.43 -13.39 -6.62
N PHE A 21 18.78 -12.39 -7.23
CA PHE A 21 19.30 -11.72 -8.43
C PHE A 21 20.63 -11.01 -8.21
N ALA A 22 20.84 -10.42 -7.02
CA ALA A 22 22.12 -9.82 -6.68
C ALA A 22 23.27 -10.85 -6.61
N MET A 23 23.00 -12.07 -6.11
CA MET A 23 23.99 -13.15 -6.04
C MET A 23 24.38 -13.69 -7.43
N GLU A 24 23.44 -13.67 -8.38
CA GLU A 24 23.67 -14.08 -9.79
C GLU A 24 24.40 -13.00 -10.62
N GLY A 25 24.88 -11.92 -9.99
CA GLY A 25 25.58 -10.82 -10.68
C GLY A 25 24.67 -9.81 -11.38
N ALA A 26 23.36 -9.91 -11.17
CA ALA A 26 22.33 -9.02 -11.73
C ALA A 26 21.77 -8.07 -10.66
N ALA A 27 22.65 -7.36 -9.95
CA ALA A 27 22.24 -6.40 -8.93
C ALA A 27 21.50 -5.20 -9.56
N ALA A 28 20.18 -5.17 -9.37
CA ALA A 28 19.35 -4.04 -9.77
C ALA A 28 19.50 -2.89 -8.77
N LYS A 29 19.56 -1.65 -9.27
CA LYS A 29 19.59 -0.44 -8.42
C LYS A 29 18.22 -0.11 -7.85
N GLU A 30 17.18 -0.38 -8.63
CA GLU A 30 15.78 -0.16 -8.30
C GLU A 30 15.00 -1.39 -8.74
N VAL A 31 14.05 -1.83 -7.92
CA VAL A 31 13.25 -3.02 -8.16
C VAL A 31 11.80 -2.63 -8.01
N CYS A 32 10.98 -3.04 -8.97
CA CYS A 32 9.55 -2.86 -8.91
C CYS A 32 8.87 -4.24 -8.85
N CYS A 33 8.05 -4.46 -7.83
CA CYS A 33 7.21 -5.65 -7.71
C CYS A 33 5.82 -5.32 -8.24
N LEU A 34 5.40 -6.00 -9.31
CA LEU A 34 4.06 -5.90 -9.87
C LEU A 34 3.25 -7.14 -9.50
N TYR A 35 2.07 -6.95 -8.92
CA TYR A 35 1.18 -8.07 -8.66
C TYR A 35 0.47 -8.55 -9.92
N ALA A 36 0.29 -9.86 -10.03
CA ALA A 36 -0.46 -10.49 -11.11
C ALA A 36 -1.93 -10.04 -11.18
N THR A 37 -2.50 -9.56 -10.07
CA THR A 37 -3.89 -9.10 -9.94
C THR A 37 -4.08 -7.62 -10.25
N ALA A 38 -3.12 -6.96 -10.89
CA ALA A 38 -3.14 -5.54 -11.20
C ALA A 38 -3.39 -5.25 -12.71
N PRO A 39 -4.51 -5.71 -13.31
CA PRO A 39 -4.72 -5.67 -14.76
C PRO A 39 -4.87 -4.26 -15.34
N PHE A 40 -5.11 -3.27 -14.47
CA PHE A 40 -5.31 -1.88 -14.87
C PHE A 40 -4.07 -1.00 -14.71
N VAL A 41 -2.96 -1.54 -14.18
CA VAL A 41 -1.69 -0.81 -14.11
C VAL A 41 -1.20 -0.51 -15.51
N ARG A 42 -0.89 0.74 -15.75
CA ARG A 42 -0.33 1.23 -17.01
C ARG A 42 1.15 1.50 -16.83
N ALA A 43 1.89 1.45 -17.93
CA ALA A 43 3.30 1.84 -17.93
C ALA A 43 3.52 3.30 -17.50
N SER A 44 2.51 4.18 -17.59
CA SER A 44 2.56 5.53 -17.04
C SER A 44 2.68 5.53 -15.52
N ASP A 45 1.98 4.62 -14.85
CA ASP A 45 1.86 4.59 -13.40
C ASP A 45 3.19 4.15 -12.77
N LEU A 46 3.84 3.17 -13.39
CA LEU A 46 5.18 2.72 -13.00
C LEU A 46 6.24 3.81 -13.20
N ARG A 47 6.17 4.56 -14.31
CA ARG A 47 7.09 5.67 -14.56
C ARG A 47 6.89 6.78 -13.53
N GLN A 48 5.64 7.11 -13.22
CA GLN A 48 5.34 8.10 -12.20
C GLN A 48 5.87 7.67 -10.83
N GLY A 49 5.68 6.40 -10.45
CA GLY A 49 6.23 5.84 -9.21
C GLY A 49 7.75 5.95 -9.15
N LEU A 50 8.44 5.58 -10.24
CA LEU A 50 9.90 5.68 -10.35
C LEU A 50 10.40 7.13 -10.28
N ASP A 51 9.74 8.05 -10.97
CA ASP A 51 10.10 9.46 -10.96
C ASP A 51 9.93 10.06 -9.55
N MET A 52 8.84 9.71 -8.85
CA MET A 52 8.63 10.11 -7.46
C MET A 52 9.74 9.55 -6.56
N LEU A 53 9.98 8.23 -6.60
CA LEU A 53 11.02 7.56 -5.80
C LEU A 53 12.36 8.30 -5.90
N ARG A 54 12.80 8.60 -7.13
CA ARG A 54 14.07 9.30 -7.40
C ARG A 54 14.04 10.76 -6.97
N SER A 55 12.96 11.48 -7.28
CA SER A 55 12.87 12.93 -7.00
C SER A 55 12.77 13.26 -5.52
N THR A 56 12.20 12.36 -4.72
CA THR A 56 12.07 12.52 -3.27
C THR A 56 13.16 11.82 -2.49
N GLU A 57 14.07 11.10 -3.16
CA GLU A 57 15.07 10.22 -2.55
C GLU A 57 14.45 9.26 -1.51
N ALA A 58 13.25 8.73 -1.82
CA ALA A 58 12.56 7.81 -0.94
C ALA A 58 13.15 6.40 -1.05
N ASP A 59 13.03 5.61 0.02
CA ASP A 59 13.45 4.22 0.01
C ASP A 59 12.47 3.32 -0.78
N PHE A 60 11.18 3.68 -0.81
CA PHE A 60 10.10 2.90 -1.43
C PHE A 60 8.98 3.79 -1.99
N ALA A 61 8.32 3.33 -3.05
CA ALA A 61 7.14 3.96 -3.63
C ALA A 61 6.11 2.89 -4.01
N PHE A 62 4.83 3.12 -3.74
CA PHE A 62 3.79 2.12 -4.00
C PHE A 62 2.47 2.76 -4.43
N SER A 63 1.63 1.96 -5.07
CA SER A 63 0.31 2.39 -5.55
C SER A 63 -0.68 2.59 -4.40
N VAL A 64 -1.44 3.68 -4.45
CA VAL A 64 -2.53 3.95 -3.51
C VAL A 64 -3.82 4.33 -4.23
N THR A 65 -4.96 4.14 -3.56
CA THR A 65 -6.27 4.64 -4.01
C THR A 65 -7.00 5.30 -2.86
N SER A 66 -7.83 6.29 -3.16
CA SER A 66 -8.60 7.03 -2.14
C SER A 66 -9.66 6.14 -1.49
N TYR A 67 -9.90 6.33 -0.20
CA TYR A 67 -11.10 5.79 0.44
C TYR A 67 -12.36 6.44 -0.12
N ALA A 68 -13.42 5.65 -0.32
CA ALA A 68 -14.71 6.17 -0.80
C ALA A 68 -15.41 7.09 0.23
N PHE A 69 -15.00 7.03 1.50
CA PHE A 69 -15.55 7.86 2.57
C PHE A 69 -14.46 8.13 3.62
N PRO A 70 -14.47 9.31 4.30
CA PRO A 70 -13.43 9.67 5.26
C PRO A 70 -13.26 8.63 6.38
N ILE A 71 -12.04 8.14 6.55
CA ILE A 71 -11.71 7.11 7.55
C ILE A 71 -11.93 7.60 8.99
N GLN A 72 -11.86 8.92 9.20
CA GLN A 72 -12.10 9.57 10.48
C GLN A 72 -13.55 9.36 10.95
N ARG A 73 -14.46 9.00 10.04
CA ARG A 73 -15.86 8.65 10.34
C ARG A 73 -16.10 7.15 10.46
N ALA A 74 -15.04 6.32 10.45
CA ALA A 74 -15.17 4.88 10.58
C ALA A 74 -15.89 4.51 11.89
N LEU A 75 -16.77 3.51 11.78
CA LEU A 75 -17.57 2.99 12.87
C LEU A 75 -17.09 1.57 13.22
N ARG A 76 -17.16 1.24 14.51
CA ARG A 76 -16.97 -0.10 15.05
C ARG A 76 -18.23 -0.58 15.75
N ILE A 77 -18.43 -1.89 15.74
CA ILE A 77 -19.41 -2.56 16.57
C ILE A 77 -18.73 -2.99 17.86
N THR A 78 -19.26 -2.56 19.00
CA THR A 78 -18.74 -2.93 20.32
C THR A 78 -19.24 -4.32 20.72
N GLY A 79 -18.62 -4.93 21.74
CA GLY A 79 -19.05 -6.24 22.27
C GLY A 79 -20.49 -6.27 22.80
N GLY A 80 -21.09 -5.10 23.06
CA GLY A 80 -22.50 -4.98 23.44
C GLY A 80 -23.47 -4.80 22.26
N GLN A 81 -23.03 -5.07 21.03
CA GLN A 81 -23.82 -4.84 19.81
C GLN A 81 -24.29 -3.38 19.71
N ARG A 82 -23.38 -2.43 19.94
CA ARG A 82 -23.61 -0.99 19.80
C ARG A 82 -22.62 -0.39 18.80
N VAL A 83 -23.02 0.71 18.19
CA VAL A 83 -22.16 1.47 17.26
C VAL A 83 -21.33 2.47 18.06
N ALA A 84 -20.04 2.57 17.74
CA ALA A 84 -19.15 3.62 18.22
C ALA A 84 -18.26 4.11 17.08
N MET A 85 -17.81 5.36 17.13
CA MET A 85 -16.77 5.85 16.21
C MET A 85 -15.38 5.39 16.65
N PHE A 86 -14.47 5.25 15.69
CA PHE A 86 -13.04 5.13 15.98
C PHE A 86 -12.44 6.47 16.43
N GLN A 87 -12.85 7.58 15.81
CA GLN A 87 -12.43 8.94 16.15
C GLN A 87 -13.65 9.82 16.48
N PRO A 88 -14.17 9.76 17.73
CA PRO A 88 -15.36 10.49 18.14
C PRO A 88 -15.27 12.02 18.00
N GLU A 89 -14.06 12.58 18.03
CA GLU A 89 -13.77 14.00 17.84
C GLU A 89 -14.31 14.55 16.51
N HIS A 90 -14.48 13.70 15.50
CA HIS A 90 -15.00 14.08 14.18
C HIS A 90 -16.52 13.93 14.03
N LEU A 91 -17.26 13.59 15.10
CA LEU A 91 -18.71 13.37 15.05
C LEU A 91 -19.48 14.57 14.45
N GLY A 92 -19.07 15.79 14.77
CA GLY A 92 -19.68 17.02 14.27
C GLY A 92 -19.05 17.60 13.00
N THR A 93 -17.97 16.98 12.50
CA THR A 93 -17.24 17.49 11.32
C THR A 93 -17.96 17.03 10.05
N ARG A 94 -18.14 17.94 9.08
CA ARG A 94 -18.75 17.59 7.80
C ARG A 94 -17.76 16.77 6.98
N SER A 95 -18.25 15.78 6.23
CA SER A 95 -17.37 14.85 5.49
C SER A 95 -16.49 15.54 4.47
N GLN A 96 -16.94 16.65 3.88
CA GLN A 96 -16.16 17.44 2.92
C GLN A 96 -15.07 18.31 3.58
N ASP A 97 -15.12 18.49 4.89
CA ASP A 97 -14.13 19.25 5.65
C ASP A 97 -13.04 18.32 6.25
N LEU A 98 -13.16 17.00 6.06
CA LEU A 98 -12.22 16.00 6.54
C LEU A 98 -11.10 15.78 5.52
N GLU A 99 -9.91 15.48 6.04
CA GLU A 99 -8.74 15.15 5.21
C GLU A 99 -9.00 13.91 4.36
N GLU A 100 -8.70 14.02 3.07
CA GLU A 100 -8.73 12.90 2.13
C GLU A 100 -7.71 11.84 2.57
N ALA A 101 -8.11 10.58 2.48
CA ALA A 101 -7.29 9.47 2.92
C ALA A 101 -7.17 8.43 1.81
N TRP A 102 -6.04 7.73 1.79
CA TRP A 102 -5.72 6.69 0.81
C TRP A 102 -5.39 5.37 1.50
N HIS A 103 -5.56 4.27 0.78
CA HIS A 103 -5.07 2.96 1.17
C HIS A 103 -4.23 2.34 0.06
N ASP A 104 -3.42 1.35 0.43
CA ASP A 104 -2.67 0.54 -0.54
C ASP A 104 -3.64 -0.04 -1.58
N ALA A 105 -3.34 0.19 -2.85
CA ALA A 105 -4.11 -0.33 -3.97
C ALA A 105 -3.74 -1.78 -4.31
N GLY A 106 -2.64 -2.31 -3.75
CA GLY A 106 -2.17 -3.68 -3.96
C GLY A 106 -1.81 -3.94 -5.41
N GLN A 107 -1.24 -2.93 -6.11
CA GLN A 107 -0.92 -3.04 -7.53
C GLN A 107 0.58 -3.21 -7.76
N PHE A 108 1.40 -2.30 -7.23
CA PHE A 108 2.85 -2.37 -7.31
C PHE A 108 3.55 -1.69 -6.13
N TYR A 109 4.82 -2.08 -5.91
CA TYR A 109 5.78 -1.49 -4.98
C TYR A 109 7.17 -1.38 -5.62
#